data_AF-A0A2T0QF88-F1
#
_entry.id   AF-A0A2T0QF88-F1
#
_cell.length_a   1.000
_cell.length_b   1.000
_cell.length_c   1.000
_cell.angle_alpha   90.00
_cell.angle_beta   90.00
_cell.angle_gamma   90.00
#
_symmetry.space_group_name_H-M   'P 1'
#
loop_
_entity.id
_entity.type
_entity.pdbx_description
1 polymer ?
#
loop_
_entity_poly.entity_id
_entity_poly.type
_entity_poly.pdbx_seq_one_letter_code
_entity_poly.pdbx_strand_id
1 'polypeptide(L)' 'MLDRLNEASEFVEEDPGGAVDVAAMARIALTSEHHLRRTFAVLAGMGLSEYLRRRRLTLAGAELGG' A
#
# COMPACT_ATOMS: atom_id res chain seq x y z
N MET A 1 -7.07 -0.85 14.69
CA MET A 1 -6.81 0.17 13.65
C MET A 1 -5.56 -0.19 12.87
N LEU A 2 -4.46 -0.55 13.55
CA LEU A 2 -3.28 -1.12 12.90
C LEU A 2 -3.61 -2.39 12.09
N ASP A 3 -4.42 -3.30 12.63
CA ASP A 3 -4.80 -4.54 11.93
C ASP A 3 -5.50 -4.28 10.59
N ARG A 4 -6.37 -3.26 10.54
CA ARG A 4 -7.04 -2.86 9.28
C ARG A 4 -6.12 -2.16 8.29
N LEU A 5 -5.06 -1.53 8.78
CA LEU A 5 -4.02 -0.92 7.95
C LEU A 5 -3.08 -1.98 7.39
N ASN A 6 -2.84 -3.06 8.15
CA ASN A 6 -2.13 -4.24 7.69
C ASN A 6 -2.96 -4.98 6.63
N GLU A 7 -4.26 -5.21 6.84
CA GLU A 7 -5.17 -5.77 5.82
C GLU A 7 -5.19 -4.91 4.55
N ALA A 8 -5.27 -3.58 4.69
CA ALA A 8 -5.17 -2.69 3.53
C ALA A 8 -3.82 -2.80 2.81
N SER A 9 -2.73 -3.12 3.53
CA SER A 9 -1.41 -3.33 2.95
C SER A 9 -1.27 -4.70 2.29
N GLU A 10 -1.99 -5.73 2.73
CA GLU A 10 -2.05 -7.02 2.02
C GLU A 10 -2.65 -6.88 0.61
N PHE A 11 -3.65 -6.01 0.42
CA PHE A 11 -4.18 -5.69 -0.91
C PHE A 11 -3.14 -5.13 -1.88
N VAL A 12 -2.10 -4.48 -1.36
CA VAL A 12 -0.99 -3.98 -2.18
C VAL A 12 -0.04 -5.10 -2.58
N GLU A 13 0.06 -6.15 -1.75
CA GLU A 13 0.94 -7.29 -1.96
C GLU A 13 0.34 -8.35 -2.89
N GLU A 14 -1.00 -8.44 -2.99
CA GLU A 14 -1.68 -9.41 -3.88
C GLU A 14 -1.57 -9.07 -5.37
N ASP A 15 -1.58 -7.79 -5.75
CA ASP A 15 -1.36 -7.34 -7.13
C ASP A 15 -0.37 -6.17 -7.18
N PRO A 16 0.94 -6.46 -7.08
CA PRO A 16 1.95 -5.42 -7.07
C PRO A 16 2.03 -4.63 -8.38
N GLY A 17 1.67 -5.24 -9.51
CA GLY A 17 1.70 -4.61 -10.83
C GLY A 17 0.49 -3.73 -11.12
N GLY A 18 -0.66 -4.05 -10.54
CA GLY A 18 -1.94 -3.36 -10.74
C GLY A 18 -2.08 -2.03 -10.01
N ALA A 19 -3.00 -1.19 -10.49
CA ALA A 19 -3.32 0.07 -9.83
C ALA A 19 -3.96 -0.18 -8.45
N VAL A 20 -3.38 0.40 -7.41
CA VAL A 20 -3.91 0.28 -6.05
C VAL A 20 -5.17 1.12 -5.89
N ASP A 21 -6.28 0.46 -5.55
CA ASP A 21 -7.55 1.12 -5.22
C ASP A 21 -7.50 1.65 -3.78
N VAL A 22 -7.02 2.89 -3.65
CA VAL A 22 -6.93 3.58 -2.35
C VAL A 22 -8.32 3.81 -1.74
N ALA A 23 -9.36 3.94 -2.56
CA ALA A 23 -10.72 4.07 -2.05
C ALA A 23 -11.21 2.75 -1.44
N ALA A 24 -10.90 1.60 -2.04
CA ALA A 24 -11.16 0.29 -1.44
C ALA A 24 -10.42 0.10 -0.12
N MET A 25 -9.11 0.41 -0.07
CA MET A 25 -8.33 0.37 1.17
C MET A 25 -8.94 1.24 2.27
N ALA A 26 -9.40 2.44 1.91
CA ALA A 26 -10.01 3.37 2.87
C ALA A 26 -11.35 2.83 3.41
N ARG A 27 -12.16 2.19 2.55
CA ARG A 27 -13.40 1.50 2.96
C ARG A 27 -13.12 0.37 3.94
N ILE A 28 -12.13 -0.49 3.66
CA ILE A 28 -11.72 -1.60 4.53
C ILE A 28 -11.24 -1.06 5.89
N ALA A 29 -10.42 -0.01 5.85
CA ALA A 29 -9.89 0.64 7.05
C ALA A 29 -10.92 1.50 7.82
N LEU A 30 -12.16 1.62 7.32
CA LEU A 30 -13.24 2.46 7.87
C LEU A 30 -12.78 3.91 8.08
N THR A 31 -12.12 4.47 7.07
CA THR A 31 -11.55 5.81 7.14
C THR A 31 -11.63 6.54 5.79
N SER A 32 -11.34 7.84 5.76
CA SER A 32 -11.23 8.56 4.49
C SER A 32 -9.89 8.28 3.81
N GLU A 33 -9.82 8.40 2.49
CA GLU A 33 -8.55 8.28 1.76
C GLU A 33 -7.48 9.23 2.31
N HIS A 34 -7.88 10.44 2.69
CA HIS A 34 -6.97 11.42 3.28
C HIS A 34 -6.38 10.90 4.61
N HIS A 35 -7.22 10.37 5.50
CA HIS A 35 -6.72 9.85 6.78
C HIS A 35 -5.87 8.60 6.57
N LEU A 36 -6.26 7.70 5.66
CA LEU A 36 -5.48 6.53 5.29
C LEU A 36 -4.08 6.91 4.83
N ARG A 37 -3.97 7.83 3.85
CA ARG A 37 -2.68 8.30 3.32
C ARG A 37 -1.83 8.96 4.41
N ARG A 38 -2.44 9.74 5.29
CA ARG A 38 -1.75 10.40 6.41
C ARG A 38 -1.22 9.37 7.41
N THR A 39 -2.07 8.45 7.86
CA THR A 39 -1.68 7.41 8.83
C THR A 39 -0.63 6.47 8.26
N PHE A 40 -0.79 6.05 7.01
CA PHE A 40 0.23 5.26 6.32
C PHE A 40 1.58 5.97 6.32
N ALA A 41 1.61 7.26 5.96
CA ALA A 41 2.87 8.02 5.91
C ALA A 41 3.55 8.14 7.27
N VAL A 42 2.78 8.28 8.35
CA VAL A 42 3.31 8.30 9.73
C VAL A 42 3.94 6.96 10.09
N LEU A 43 3.33 5.84 9.70
CA LEU A 43 3.78 4.50 10.07
C LEU A 43 4.94 3.99 9.20
N ALA A 44 4.84 4.19 7.87
CA ALA A 44 5.83 3.71 6.90
C ALA A 44 7.01 4.69 6.72
N GLY A 45 6.93 5.90 7.27
CA GLY A 45 7.93 6.96 7.08
C GLY A 45 7.96 7.55 5.66
N MET A 46 6.98 7.20 4.82
CA MET A 46 6.91 7.64 3.42
C MET A 46 5.47 7.58 2.89
N GLY A 47 5.16 8.41 1.88
CA GLY A 47 3.82 8.42 1.28
C GLY A 47 3.46 7.13 0.56
N LEU A 48 2.17 6.78 0.55
CA LEU A 48 1.65 5.55 -0.07
C LEU A 48 2.10 5.39 -1.53
N SER A 49 1.96 6.42 -2.37
CA SER A 49 2.36 6.34 -3.78
C SER A 49 3.87 6.08 -3.98
N GLU A 50 4.72 6.63 -3.11
CA GLU A 50 6.16 6.39 -3.15
C GLU A 50 6.46 4.94 -2.74
N TYR A 51 5.83 4.45 -1.68
CA TYR A 51 5.98 3.08 -1.22
C TYR A 51 5.60 2.07 -2.32
N LEU A 52 4.45 2.28 -2.96
CA LEU A 52 3.97 1.44 -4.06
C LEU A 52 4.95 1.40 -5.24
N ARG A 53 5.49 2.57 -5.62
CA ARG A 53 6.48 2.64 -6.70
C ARG A 53 7.74 1.84 -6.37
N ARG A 54 8.24 1.94 -5.12
CA ARG A 54 9.41 1.17 -4.69
C ARG A 54 9.12 -0.33 -4.61
N ARG A 55 7.95 -0.72 -4.12
CA ARG A 55 7.56 -2.13 -4.02
C ARG A 55 7.54 -2.80 -5.39
N ARG A 56 6.98 -2.13 -6.40
CA ARG A 56 7.00 -2.57 -7.81
C ARG A 56 8.40 -2.78 -8.34
N LEU A 57 9.30 -1.82 -8.12
CA LEU A 57 10.70 -1.93 -8.56
C LEU A 57 11.42 -3.11 -7.90
N THR A 58 11.21 -3.31 -6.59
CA THR A 58 11.80 -4.44 -5.87
C THR A 58 11.30 -5.77 -6.41
N LEU A 59 10.00 -5.91 -6.68
CA LEU A 59 9.41 -7.14 -7.18
C LEU A 59 9.83 -7.44 -8.63
N ALA A 60 9.82 -6.43 -9.50
CA ALA A 60 10.36 -6.58 -10.86
C ALA A 60 11.85 -6.96 -10.85
N GLY A 61 12.64 -6.43 -9.91
CA GLY A 61 14.04 -6.83 -9.72
C GLY A 61 14.20 -8.27 -9.24
N ALA A 62 13.29 -8.76 -8.39
CA ALA A 62 13.31 -10.14 -7.90
C ALA A 62 12.94 -11.16 -9.00
N GLU A 63 12.00 -10.83 -9.89
CA GLU A 63 11.60 -11.68 -11.02
C GLU A 63 12.73 -11.91 -12.04
N LEU A 64 13.62 -10.92 -12.24
CA LEU A 64 14.72 -11.00 -13.19
C LEU A 64 15.98 -11.68 -12.64
N GLY A 65 16.07 -11.85 -11.31
CA GLY A 65 17.26 -12.37 -10.63
C GLY A 65 17.17 -13.83 -10.16
N GLY A 66 16.05 -14.51 -10.43
CA GLY A 66 15.79 -15.91 -10.08
C GLY A 66 16.00 -16.88 -11.24
#